data_AF-A0A812XY99-F1
#
_entry.id   AF-A0A812XY99-F1
#
_cell.length_a   1.000
_cell.length_b   1.000
_cell.length_c   1.000
_cell.angle_alpha   90.00
_cell.angle_beta   90.00
_cell.angle_gamma   90.00
#
_symmetry.space_group_name_H-M   'P 1'
#
loop_
_entity.id
_entity.type
_entity.pdbx_description
1 polymer ?
#
loop_
_entity_poly.entity_id
_entity_poly.type
_entity_poly.pdbx_seq_one_letter_code
_entity_poly.pdbx_strand_id
1 'polypeptide(L)'
;MEPFPKRRRSCSVEPGEKGVLQGEPADLTSEVRRLLAEGLLHQAAACCEREAALFPKWSQPWFLRGFVHDVAHEHEQVASCMRRALELDPSRADAWLFLAECDYRRGDFEGAFRAFDEVCHLDPGGPAAQQAMADQALLRRNLRCVFVHRNVWQPETAQALLNFSGGPDARGASPAVRLWDAALPEELFGLVRESVDDLCVWRTKSPAKMNTFWLDRSAEPRTATELAGRALLRLLGQDHKQYRGIEWWCRNQAAQMGAHFHYDTAISGCEGAAVSPESLRPTLSSVLYLGDVGGPTMILNQVATSQAKLFPPMPDRGWTVATRRNRWLVFPGNLFHGAVSFGANEAQPTAPRFVILFNFWAEHRPAAPSCQAPNFQDYMPVCSVSPTARHLLPDNRIEELQRLVQVQRNATELHPSELCSAKDMPRSVIVEDFPFGLPLPVSEVLAATGICGGFLSLNFHSAAASFLEGTGQRVWISLLRPLAPKLFCSSSSLTTT
;
A
#
# COMPACT_ATOMS: atom_id res chain seq x y z
N MET A 1 46.10 23.49 -45.30
CA MET A 1 45.60 23.65 -46.69
C MET A 1 45.55 22.24 -47.26
N GLU A 2 44.42 21.63 -47.62
CA GLU A 2 43.22 22.14 -48.27
C GLU A 2 41.93 21.42 -47.79
N PRO A 3 40.74 22.01 -48.04
CA PRO A 3 39.45 21.54 -47.53
C PRO A 3 38.76 20.53 -48.46
N PHE A 4 38.06 19.55 -47.89
CA PHE A 4 37.21 18.62 -48.65
C PHE A 4 35.87 19.27 -49.05
N PRO A 5 35.27 18.86 -50.19
CA PRO A 5 34.35 19.68 -50.97
C PRO A 5 32.90 19.61 -50.49
N LYS A 6 32.21 20.76 -50.58
CA LYS A 6 30.76 20.87 -50.48
C LYS A 6 30.10 20.11 -51.64
N ARG A 7 29.41 19.00 -51.37
CA ARG A 7 28.34 18.50 -52.24
C ARG A 7 26.99 18.85 -51.63
N ARG A 8 26.34 19.85 -52.22
CA ARG A 8 24.90 20.06 -52.11
C ARG A 8 24.21 18.81 -52.69
N ARG A 9 23.45 18.10 -51.87
CA ARG A 9 22.27 17.36 -52.31
C ARG A 9 21.09 17.97 -51.58
N SER A 10 20.25 18.66 -52.34
CA SER A 10 18.91 19.04 -51.97
C SER A 10 18.09 17.77 -51.69
N CYS A 11 17.89 17.45 -50.42
CA CYS A 11 16.70 16.75 -49.98
C CYS A 11 15.83 17.80 -49.29
N SER A 12 14.91 18.38 -50.06
CA SER A 12 13.69 18.93 -49.51
C SER A 12 13.00 17.80 -48.76
N VAL A 13 13.11 17.78 -47.45
CA VAL A 13 12.21 17.01 -46.60
C VAL A 13 10.91 17.79 -46.66
N GLU A 14 10.00 17.37 -47.53
CA GLU A 14 8.61 17.80 -47.43
C GLU A 14 8.13 17.42 -46.01
N PRO A 15 7.38 18.30 -45.33
CA PRO A 15 6.80 17.95 -44.05
C PRO A 15 5.89 16.75 -44.30
N GLY A 16 6.28 15.60 -43.77
CA GLY A 16 5.49 14.38 -43.86
C GLY A 16 4.07 14.70 -43.44
N GLU A 17 3.15 14.61 -44.40
CA GLU A 17 1.73 14.70 -44.16
C GLU A 17 1.40 13.76 -43.00
N LYS A 18 1.01 14.33 -41.86
CA LYS A 18 0.20 13.59 -40.90
C LYS A 18 -1.07 13.22 -41.65
N GLY A 19 -1.09 12.03 -42.23
CA GLY A 19 -2.26 11.49 -42.89
C GLY A 19 -3.39 11.47 -41.87
N VAL A 20 -4.27 12.44 -41.95
CA VAL A 20 -5.59 12.37 -41.33
C VAL A 20 -6.24 11.16 -42.00
N LEU A 21 -6.33 10.05 -41.27
CA LEU A 21 -7.04 8.87 -41.73
C LEU A 21 -8.49 9.29 -42.02
N GLN A 22 -8.84 9.40 -43.29
CA GLN A 22 -10.20 9.69 -43.73
C GLN A 22 -11.11 8.58 -43.20
N GLY A 23 -11.93 8.89 -42.19
CA GLY A 23 -12.96 7.99 -41.69
C GLY A 23 -13.07 7.85 -40.18
N GLU A 24 -12.10 8.33 -39.37
CA GLU A 24 -12.22 8.21 -37.90
C GLU A 24 -13.51 8.89 -37.39
N PRO A 25 -14.41 8.16 -36.70
CA PRO A 25 -15.62 8.76 -36.16
C PRO A 25 -15.28 9.81 -35.13
N ALA A 26 -15.81 11.01 -35.32
CA ALA A 26 -15.50 12.17 -34.49
C ALA A 26 -15.89 12.03 -33.00
N ASP A 27 -16.58 10.96 -32.59
CA ASP A 27 -17.26 10.91 -31.30
C ASP A 27 -17.13 9.61 -30.48
N LEU A 28 -16.24 8.68 -30.85
CA LEU A 28 -16.08 7.43 -30.06
C LEU A 28 -15.74 7.71 -28.59
N THR A 29 -14.83 8.66 -28.34
CA THR A 29 -14.40 9.00 -26.98
C THR A 29 -15.55 9.54 -26.12
N SER A 30 -16.40 10.42 -26.67
CA SER A 30 -17.52 10.98 -25.91
C SER A 30 -18.60 9.92 -25.67
N GLU A 31 -18.88 9.08 -26.68
CA GLU A 31 -19.86 8.01 -26.55
C GLU A 31 -19.43 6.96 -25.54
N VAL A 32 -18.17 6.51 -25.59
CA VAL A 32 -17.62 5.62 -24.57
C VAL A 32 -17.67 6.28 -23.20
N ARG A 33 -17.29 7.56 -23.07
CA ARG A 33 -17.39 8.29 -21.79
C ARG A 33 -18.82 8.35 -21.25
N ARG A 34 -19.82 8.53 -22.12
CA ARG A 34 -21.25 8.56 -21.77
C ARG A 34 -21.73 7.18 -21.32
N LEU A 35 -21.47 6.14 -22.11
CA LEU A 35 -21.83 4.75 -21.81
C LEU A 35 -21.16 4.26 -20.53
N LEU A 36 -19.89 4.66 -20.37
CA LEU A 36 -19.18 4.59 -19.11
C LEU A 36 -20.04 5.31 -18.08
N ALA A 37 -20.17 6.63 -17.99
CA ALA A 37 -20.97 7.31 -16.96
C ALA A 37 -22.35 6.67 -16.64
N GLU A 38 -23.04 6.06 -17.61
CA GLU A 38 -24.31 5.35 -17.49
C GLU A 38 -24.27 3.89 -17.02
N GLY A 39 -23.12 3.26 -16.81
CA GLY A 39 -23.06 1.88 -16.25
C GLY A 39 -22.82 0.81 -17.29
N LEU A 40 -22.82 1.17 -18.55
CA LEU A 40 -23.08 0.23 -19.63
C LEU A 40 -21.75 -0.33 -20.13
N LEU A 41 -20.98 -0.98 -19.26
CA LEU A 41 -19.63 -1.49 -19.55
C LEU A 41 -19.62 -2.40 -20.79
N HIS A 42 -20.57 -3.34 -20.90
CA HIS A 42 -20.70 -4.20 -22.06
C HIS A 42 -21.00 -3.42 -23.35
N GLN A 43 -21.81 -2.36 -23.28
CA GLN A 43 -22.12 -1.54 -24.45
C GLN A 43 -20.93 -0.66 -24.84
N ALA A 44 -20.19 -0.12 -23.86
CA ALA A 44 -18.97 0.65 -24.09
C ALA A 44 -17.89 -0.22 -24.76
N ALA A 45 -17.69 -1.44 -24.29
CA ALA A 45 -16.80 -2.42 -24.90
C ALA A 45 -17.24 -2.78 -26.33
N ALA A 46 -18.52 -3.09 -26.54
CA ALA A 46 -19.07 -3.41 -27.86
C ALA A 46 -18.94 -2.24 -28.85
N CYS A 47 -19.11 -0.99 -28.38
CA CYS A 47 -18.90 0.21 -29.18
C CYS A 47 -17.43 0.28 -29.66
N CYS A 48 -16.48 0.07 -28.75
CA CYS A 48 -15.06 0.03 -29.10
C CYS A 48 -14.73 -1.12 -30.07
N GLU A 49 -15.30 -2.31 -29.88
CA GLU A 49 -15.10 -3.46 -30.77
C GLU A 49 -15.63 -3.19 -32.18
N ARG A 50 -16.81 -2.56 -32.29
CA ARG A 50 -17.38 -2.16 -33.58
C ARG A 50 -16.48 -1.17 -34.30
N GLU A 51 -16.01 -0.13 -33.61
CA GLU A 51 -15.11 0.85 -34.22
C GLU A 51 -13.75 0.25 -34.58
N ALA A 52 -13.21 -0.66 -33.77
CA ALA A 52 -12.00 -1.40 -34.10
C ALA A 52 -12.17 -2.27 -35.36
N ALA A 53 -13.38 -2.82 -35.60
CA ALA A 53 -13.68 -3.60 -36.80
C ALA A 53 -13.84 -2.72 -38.05
N LEU A 54 -14.47 -1.54 -37.92
CA LEU A 54 -14.63 -0.58 -39.00
C LEU A 54 -13.30 0.10 -39.38
N PHE A 55 -12.45 0.35 -38.39
CA PHE A 55 -11.18 1.05 -38.53
C PHE A 55 -10.03 0.23 -37.93
N PRO A 56 -9.59 -0.85 -38.61
CA PRO A 56 -8.64 -1.83 -38.05
C PRO A 56 -7.23 -1.29 -37.77
N LYS A 57 -6.90 -0.10 -38.28
CA LYS A 57 -5.62 0.61 -38.03
C LYS A 57 -5.73 1.70 -36.97
N TRP A 58 -6.92 1.94 -36.42
CA TRP A 58 -7.16 2.98 -35.43
C TRP A 58 -6.85 2.45 -34.03
N SER A 59 -5.91 3.08 -33.33
CA SER A 59 -5.48 2.65 -31.99
C SER A 59 -6.47 3.05 -30.89
N GLN A 60 -7.22 4.14 -31.07
CA GLN A 60 -8.11 4.71 -30.06
C GLN A 60 -9.19 3.76 -29.53
N PRO A 61 -9.89 2.94 -30.35
CA PRO A 61 -10.87 1.99 -29.83
C PRO A 61 -10.26 0.94 -28.91
N TRP A 62 -9.04 0.48 -29.20
CA TRP A 62 -8.33 -0.46 -28.34
C TRP A 62 -7.95 0.18 -27.00
N PHE A 63 -7.46 1.42 -27.02
CA PHE A 63 -7.18 2.14 -25.79
C PHE A 63 -8.44 2.36 -24.94
N LEU A 64 -9.53 2.84 -25.56
CA LEU A 64 -10.79 3.08 -24.87
C LEU A 64 -11.41 1.78 -24.34
N ARG A 65 -11.32 0.68 -25.08
CA ARG A 65 -11.72 -0.66 -24.59
C ARG A 65 -10.88 -1.08 -23.39
N GLY A 66 -9.57 -0.85 -23.44
CA GLY A 66 -8.68 -1.10 -22.30
C GLY A 66 -9.09 -0.28 -21.07
N PHE A 67 -9.49 0.98 -21.26
CA PHE A 67 -10.05 1.80 -20.18
C PHE A 67 -11.37 1.24 -19.63
N VAL A 68 -12.27 0.74 -20.50
CA VAL A 68 -13.50 0.04 -20.06
C VAL A 68 -13.17 -1.20 -19.21
N HIS A 69 -12.16 -1.98 -19.60
CA HIS A 69 -11.70 -3.13 -18.82
C HIS A 69 -11.04 -2.74 -17.49
N ASP A 70 -10.33 -1.61 -17.43
CA ASP A 70 -9.73 -1.11 -16.19
C ASP A 70 -10.80 -0.75 -15.17
N VAL A 71 -11.91 -0.19 -15.65
CA VAL A 71 -13.10 0.12 -14.84
C VAL A 71 -13.81 -1.13 -14.35
N ALA A 72 -13.77 -2.20 -15.15
CA ALA A 72 -14.26 -3.51 -14.77
C ALA A 72 -13.28 -4.28 -13.87
N HIS A 73 -12.11 -3.71 -13.56
CA HIS A 73 -11.02 -4.35 -12.81
C HIS A 73 -10.47 -5.63 -13.48
N GLU A 74 -10.57 -5.68 -14.81
CA GLU A 74 -10.16 -6.79 -15.66
C GLU A 74 -8.73 -6.58 -16.19
N HIS A 75 -7.74 -6.61 -15.29
CA HIS A 75 -6.35 -6.24 -15.59
C HIS A 75 -5.71 -7.04 -16.73
N GLU A 76 -6.10 -8.30 -16.96
CA GLU A 76 -5.60 -9.09 -18.10
C GLU A 76 -6.03 -8.49 -19.44
N GLN A 77 -7.29 -8.09 -19.51
CA GLN A 77 -7.91 -7.48 -20.68
C GLN A 77 -7.38 -6.06 -20.92
N VAL A 78 -7.10 -5.30 -19.84
CA VAL A 78 -6.42 -4.00 -19.94
C VAL A 78 -5.08 -4.14 -20.67
N ALA A 79 -4.18 -5.02 -20.18
CA ALA A 79 -2.87 -5.21 -20.78
C ALA A 79 -2.96 -5.65 -22.25
N SER A 80 -3.87 -6.56 -22.57
CA SER A 80 -4.12 -7.02 -23.95
C SER A 80 -4.56 -5.85 -24.87
N CYS A 81 -5.51 -5.04 -24.41
CA CYS A 81 -6.00 -3.89 -25.16
C CYS A 81 -4.92 -2.81 -25.35
N MET A 82 -4.14 -2.51 -24.31
CA MET A 82 -3.06 -1.53 -24.39
C MET A 82 -1.95 -1.98 -25.34
N ARG A 83 -1.53 -3.25 -25.28
CA ARG A 83 -0.56 -3.81 -26.24
C ARG A 83 -1.08 -3.70 -27.67
N ARG A 84 -2.36 -4.00 -27.90
CA ARG A 84 -2.95 -3.87 -29.24
C ARG A 84 -3.02 -2.42 -29.72
N ALA A 85 -3.32 -1.47 -28.82
CA ALA A 85 -3.27 -0.04 -29.15
C ALA A 85 -1.85 0.40 -29.54
N LEU A 86 -0.84 -0.09 -28.82
CA LEU A 86 0.58 0.20 -29.05
C LEU A 86 1.16 -0.48 -30.30
N GLU A 87 0.65 -1.65 -30.70
CA GLU A 87 0.97 -2.27 -32.00
C GLU A 87 0.52 -1.40 -33.18
N LEU A 88 -0.60 -0.69 -33.02
CA LEU A 88 -1.16 0.18 -34.06
C LEU A 88 -0.53 1.57 -34.04
N ASP A 89 -0.25 2.10 -32.85
CA ASP A 89 0.42 3.39 -32.66
C ASP A 89 1.40 3.32 -31.46
N PRO A 90 2.69 3.07 -31.73
CA PRO A 90 3.72 2.99 -30.69
C PRO A 90 4.01 4.32 -30.00
N SER A 91 3.55 5.45 -30.54
CA SER A 91 3.86 6.80 -30.04
C SER A 91 2.93 7.26 -28.91
N ARG A 92 1.99 6.42 -28.51
CA ARG A 92 0.98 6.75 -27.50
C ARG A 92 1.51 6.59 -26.09
N ALA A 93 2.07 7.68 -25.56
CA ALA A 93 2.55 7.74 -24.18
C ALA A 93 1.47 7.40 -23.13
N ASP A 94 0.19 7.72 -23.41
CA ASP A 94 -0.92 7.37 -22.52
C ASP A 94 -1.15 5.85 -22.45
N ALA A 95 -1.12 5.13 -23.57
CA ALA A 95 -1.26 3.68 -23.61
C ALA A 95 -0.08 2.97 -22.94
N TRP A 96 1.14 3.48 -23.11
CA TRP A 96 2.32 2.99 -22.38
C TRP A 96 2.18 3.20 -20.87
N LEU A 97 1.68 4.35 -20.41
CA LEU A 97 1.48 4.63 -19.00
C LEU A 97 0.44 3.68 -18.38
N PHE A 98 -0.70 3.48 -19.05
CA PHE A 98 -1.73 2.54 -18.60
C PHE A 98 -1.22 1.09 -18.59
N LEU A 99 -0.41 0.69 -19.59
CA LEU A 99 0.22 -0.62 -19.60
C LEU A 99 1.17 -0.78 -18.41
N ALA A 100 1.99 0.23 -18.11
CA ALA A 100 2.92 0.21 -16.99
C ALA A 100 2.21 0.06 -15.63
N GLU A 101 1.13 0.82 -15.43
CA GLU A 101 0.31 0.71 -14.22
C GLU A 101 -0.39 -0.66 -14.11
N CYS A 102 -0.84 -1.21 -15.24
CA CYS A 102 -1.48 -2.51 -15.29
C CYS A 102 -0.49 -3.65 -14.98
N ASP A 103 0.68 -3.63 -15.62
CA ASP A 103 1.76 -4.60 -15.39
C ASP A 103 2.27 -4.49 -13.93
N TYR A 104 2.33 -3.27 -13.38
CA TYR A 104 2.58 -3.04 -11.95
C TYR A 104 1.53 -3.74 -11.06
N ARG A 105 0.23 -3.59 -11.34
CA ARG A 105 -0.86 -4.21 -10.55
C ARG A 105 -0.84 -5.74 -10.64
N ARG A 106 -0.51 -6.27 -11.81
CA ARG A 106 -0.34 -7.71 -12.07
C ARG A 106 0.96 -8.28 -11.50
N GLY A 107 1.91 -7.40 -11.17
CA GLY A 107 3.20 -7.78 -10.64
C GLY A 107 4.27 -8.13 -11.67
N ASP A 108 4.05 -7.82 -12.95
CA ASP A 108 5.07 -7.82 -13.99
C ASP A 108 5.90 -6.53 -13.91
N PHE A 109 6.84 -6.51 -12.97
CA PHE A 109 7.61 -5.30 -12.69
C PHE A 109 8.62 -4.96 -13.79
N GLU A 110 9.14 -5.97 -14.51
CA GLU A 110 10.02 -5.74 -15.66
C GLU A 110 9.24 -5.14 -16.83
N GLY A 111 8.03 -5.64 -17.11
CA GLY A 111 7.08 -5.02 -18.02
C GLY A 111 6.78 -3.57 -17.64
N ALA A 112 6.43 -3.33 -16.37
CA ALA A 112 6.14 -2.01 -15.86
C ALA A 112 7.30 -1.01 -16.05
N PHE A 113 8.54 -1.39 -15.68
CA PHE A 113 9.70 -0.51 -15.87
C PHE A 113 9.93 -0.15 -17.33
N ARG A 114 9.88 -1.14 -18.24
CA ARG A 114 10.04 -0.89 -19.68
C ARG A 114 8.98 0.06 -20.21
N ALA A 115 7.71 -0.16 -19.85
CA ALA A 115 6.61 0.69 -20.29
C ALA A 115 6.76 2.13 -19.75
N PHE A 116 7.15 2.30 -18.49
CA PHE A 116 7.44 3.64 -17.94
C PHE A 116 8.64 4.33 -18.63
N ASP A 117 9.69 3.58 -19.00
CA ASP A 117 10.84 4.13 -19.73
C ASP A 117 10.42 4.66 -21.11
N GLU A 118 9.52 3.95 -21.81
CA GLU A 118 8.93 4.41 -23.08
C GLU A 118 8.09 5.68 -22.88
N VAL A 119 7.30 5.80 -21.80
CA VAL A 119 6.59 7.06 -21.48
C VAL A 119 7.58 8.22 -21.34
N CYS A 120 8.69 8.00 -20.62
CA CYS A 120 9.70 9.03 -20.42
C CYS A 120 10.42 9.43 -21.72
N HIS A 121 10.55 8.50 -22.66
CA HIS A 121 11.13 8.76 -23.98
C HIS A 121 10.17 9.53 -24.90
N LEU A 122 8.88 9.19 -24.88
CA LEU A 122 7.86 9.80 -25.75
C LEU A 122 7.42 11.19 -25.28
N ASP A 123 7.45 11.47 -23.98
CA ASP A 123 7.05 12.76 -23.39
C ASP A 123 8.14 13.37 -22.49
N PRO A 124 9.36 13.65 -23.01
CA PRO A 124 10.48 14.08 -22.18
C PRO A 124 10.19 15.42 -21.50
N GLY A 125 9.95 15.38 -20.19
CA GLY A 125 9.67 16.55 -19.36
C GLY A 125 8.18 16.91 -19.23
N GLY A 126 7.29 16.21 -19.94
CA GLY A 126 5.85 16.43 -19.82
C GLY A 126 5.20 15.69 -18.64
N PRO A 127 3.90 15.89 -18.43
CA PRO A 127 3.18 15.35 -17.27
C PRO A 127 3.20 13.82 -17.19
N ALA A 128 3.18 13.12 -18.33
CA ALA A 128 3.17 11.67 -18.35
C ALA A 128 4.53 11.11 -17.89
N ALA A 129 5.63 11.72 -18.32
CA ALA A 129 6.96 11.35 -17.83
C ALA A 129 7.15 11.67 -16.35
N GLN A 130 6.63 12.80 -15.85
CA GLN A 130 6.68 13.11 -14.43
C GLN A 130 5.94 12.06 -13.58
N GLN A 131 4.77 11.61 -14.05
CA GLN A 131 4.02 10.53 -13.42
C GLN A 131 4.81 9.20 -13.49
N ALA A 132 5.29 8.81 -14.67
CA ALA A 132 6.08 7.60 -14.87
C ALA A 132 7.34 7.58 -13.98
N MET A 133 8.08 8.67 -13.87
CA MET A 133 9.26 8.77 -12.99
C MET A 133 8.88 8.64 -11.50
N ALA A 134 7.76 9.23 -11.09
CA ALA A 134 7.27 9.09 -9.71
C ALA A 134 6.88 7.64 -9.39
N ASP A 135 6.17 6.98 -10.31
CA ASP A 135 5.73 5.59 -10.17
C ASP A 135 6.92 4.62 -10.25
N GLN A 136 7.89 4.85 -11.13
CA GLN A 136 9.15 4.11 -11.16
C GLN A 136 9.95 4.27 -9.87
N ALA A 137 10.06 5.49 -9.33
CA ALA A 137 10.75 5.73 -8.08
C ALA A 137 10.06 5.00 -6.93
N LEU A 138 8.73 5.04 -6.87
CA LEU A 138 7.93 4.29 -5.91
C LEU A 138 8.11 2.78 -6.06
N LEU A 139 8.08 2.27 -7.30
CA LEU A 139 8.25 0.85 -7.60
C LEU A 139 9.65 0.38 -7.20
N ARG A 140 10.72 1.10 -7.58
CA ARG A 140 12.10 0.79 -7.15
C ARG A 140 12.22 0.78 -5.63
N ARG A 141 11.61 1.76 -4.97
CA ARG A 141 11.62 1.90 -3.51
C ARG A 141 10.88 0.76 -2.81
N ASN A 142 9.76 0.29 -3.37
CA ASN A 142 8.93 -0.75 -2.77
C ASN A 142 9.41 -2.17 -3.11
N LEU A 143 9.96 -2.42 -4.31
CA LEU A 143 10.54 -3.73 -4.66
C LEU A 143 11.74 -4.08 -3.80
N ARG A 144 12.52 -3.07 -3.44
CA ARG A 144 13.73 -3.24 -2.63
C ARG A 144 13.48 -3.14 -1.14
N CYS A 145 12.22 -2.97 -0.69
CA CYS A 145 11.80 -2.74 0.70
C CYS A 145 12.94 -2.28 1.61
N VAL A 146 13.49 -1.11 1.27
CA VAL A 146 14.81 -0.70 1.77
C VAL A 146 14.68 -0.25 3.22
N PHE A 147 15.47 -0.84 4.11
CA PHE A 147 15.85 -0.16 5.34
C PHE A 147 16.84 0.93 4.97
N VAL A 148 16.43 2.19 5.01
CA VAL A 148 17.35 3.30 4.72
C VAL A 148 18.38 3.40 5.85
N HIS A 149 19.51 2.71 5.70
CA HIS A 149 20.65 2.79 6.59
C HIS A 149 21.84 3.38 5.83
N ARG A 150 21.95 4.71 5.82
CA ARG A 150 23.25 5.32 5.49
C ARG A 150 24.01 5.56 6.79
N ASN A 151 25.05 4.74 6.95
CA ASN A 151 26.16 4.79 7.91
C ASN A 151 26.10 3.77 9.04
N VAL A 152 27.01 2.78 8.93
CA VAL A 152 27.61 1.90 9.95
C VAL A 152 27.06 2.05 11.36
N TRP A 153 26.57 0.95 11.95
CA TRP A 153 26.29 0.84 13.39
C TRP A 153 27.52 1.34 14.19
N GLN A 154 27.39 2.51 14.81
CA GLN A 154 28.38 3.06 15.72
C GLN A 154 27.93 2.66 17.14
N PRO A 155 28.70 1.85 17.89
CA PRO A 155 28.30 1.31 19.20
C PRO A 155 28.14 2.36 20.33
N GLU A 156 28.14 3.65 20.02
CA GLU A 156 28.17 4.70 21.04
C GLU A 156 26.75 5.16 21.38
N THR A 157 26.29 4.67 22.54
CA THR A 157 25.22 5.23 23.38
C THR A 157 23.81 4.66 23.20
N ALA A 158 23.67 3.35 23.45
CA ALA A 158 22.40 2.70 23.85
C ALA A 158 21.88 3.17 25.25
N GLN A 159 22.51 4.18 25.86
CA GLN A 159 22.25 4.59 27.25
C GLN A 159 21.03 5.52 27.43
N ALA A 160 20.37 5.98 26.36
CA ALA A 160 19.39 7.07 26.42
C ALA A 160 17.91 6.73 26.10
N LEU A 161 17.53 5.46 25.91
CA LEU A 161 16.18 5.10 25.40
C LEU A 161 15.29 4.39 26.43
N LEU A 162 15.07 5.06 27.57
CA LEU A 162 13.91 4.83 28.43
C LEU A 162 13.17 6.14 28.61
N ASN A 163 12.04 6.31 27.91
CA ASN A 163 10.78 6.85 28.47
C ASN A 163 9.77 7.22 27.37
N PHE A 164 8.74 6.38 27.20
CA PHE A 164 7.35 6.79 26.97
C PHE A 164 6.49 5.57 27.32
N SER A 165 5.87 5.41 28.50
CA SER A 165 5.57 6.34 29.59
C SER A 165 5.65 5.59 30.92
N GLY A 166 6.49 6.08 31.84
CA GLY A 166 6.47 5.74 33.26
C GLY A 166 7.54 4.77 33.77
N GLY A 167 8.78 5.23 33.88
CA GLY A 167 9.79 4.59 34.74
C GLY A 167 10.31 3.23 34.26
N PRO A 168 11.37 2.71 34.89
CA PRO A 168 12.20 1.65 34.33
C PRO A 168 11.48 0.30 34.38
N ASP A 169 11.43 -0.33 33.22
CA ASP A 169 11.59 -1.77 32.99
C ASP A 169 11.05 -2.71 34.09
N ALA A 170 9.78 -3.10 33.99
CA ALA A 170 9.26 -4.29 34.65
C ALA A 170 7.90 -4.71 34.08
N ARG A 171 7.87 -5.86 33.39
CA ARG A 171 6.80 -6.87 33.51
C ARG A 171 5.34 -6.35 33.62
N GLY A 172 4.88 -5.48 32.70
CA GLY A 172 3.48 -5.05 32.73
C GLY A 172 2.99 -3.97 31.75
N ALA A 173 3.82 -3.46 30.82
CA ALA A 173 3.35 -2.49 29.83
C ALA A 173 2.47 -3.18 28.77
N SER A 174 1.26 -2.64 28.52
CA SER A 174 0.45 -3.01 27.36
C SER A 174 1.28 -2.89 26.08
N PRO A 175 1.15 -3.83 25.14
CA PRO A 175 1.97 -3.83 23.93
C PRO A 175 1.73 -2.54 23.13
N ALA A 176 2.80 -1.91 22.67
CA ALA A 176 2.72 -0.73 21.79
C ALA A 176 1.97 -1.03 20.49
N VAL A 177 1.91 -2.30 20.08
CA VAL A 177 1.19 -2.76 18.91
C VAL A 177 0.04 -3.67 19.35
N ARG A 178 -1.18 -3.39 18.89
CA ARG A 178 -2.39 -4.19 19.19
C ARG A 178 -3.03 -4.67 17.90
N LEU A 179 -3.78 -5.78 17.99
CA LEU A 179 -4.33 -6.49 16.84
C LEU A 179 -5.66 -7.14 17.18
N TRP A 180 -6.61 -7.08 16.25
CA TRP A 180 -7.87 -7.82 16.33
C TRP A 180 -8.07 -8.65 15.08
N ASP A 181 -8.58 -9.87 15.25
CA ASP A 181 -9.21 -10.63 14.17
C ASP A 181 -10.73 -10.42 14.21
N ALA A 182 -11.37 -10.50 13.05
CA ALA A 182 -12.79 -10.18 12.87
C ALA A 182 -13.13 -8.79 13.42
N ALA A 183 -12.28 -7.80 13.12
CA ALA A 183 -12.34 -6.46 13.69
C ALA A 183 -13.66 -5.73 13.39
N LEU A 184 -14.22 -5.93 12.20
CA LEU A 184 -15.50 -5.35 11.77
C LEU A 184 -16.57 -6.43 11.60
N PRO A 185 -17.88 -6.10 11.69
CA PRO A 185 -18.93 -7.03 11.31
C PRO A 185 -18.78 -7.40 9.83
N GLU A 186 -19.08 -8.64 9.47
CA GLU A 186 -18.83 -9.15 8.11
C GLU A 186 -19.53 -8.33 7.02
N GLU A 187 -20.72 -7.82 7.32
CA GLU A 187 -21.49 -6.97 6.42
C GLU A 187 -20.82 -5.61 6.17
N LEU A 188 -20.37 -4.93 7.23
CA LEU A 188 -19.61 -3.67 7.10
C LEU A 188 -18.26 -3.92 6.41
N PHE A 189 -17.57 -4.99 6.80
CA PHE A 189 -16.30 -5.38 6.19
C PHE A 189 -16.45 -5.65 4.69
N GLY A 190 -17.51 -6.35 4.28
CA GLY A 190 -17.84 -6.61 2.88
C GLY A 190 -17.96 -5.32 2.07
N LEU A 191 -18.72 -4.35 2.58
CA LEU A 191 -18.89 -3.04 1.93
C LEU A 191 -17.59 -2.24 1.87
N VAL A 192 -16.75 -2.26 2.93
CA VAL A 192 -15.42 -1.63 2.90
C VAL A 192 -14.56 -2.26 1.81
N ARG A 193 -14.52 -3.60 1.75
CA ARG A 193 -13.72 -4.34 0.77
C ARG A 193 -14.15 -4.05 -0.67
N GLU A 194 -15.46 -4.05 -0.92
CA GLU A 194 -16.02 -3.68 -2.23
C GLU A 194 -15.69 -2.24 -2.61
N SER A 195 -15.50 -1.38 -1.61
CA SER A 195 -15.23 0.03 -1.81
C SER A 195 -13.79 0.38 -2.13
N VAL A 196 -12.86 -0.42 -1.64
CA VAL A 196 -11.44 -0.04 -1.61
C VAL A 196 -10.81 0.11 -2.97
N ASP A 197 -11.16 -0.73 -3.94
CA ASP A 197 -10.48 -0.69 -5.25
C ASP A 197 -10.76 0.62 -5.99
N ASP A 198 -12.02 1.05 -6.04
CA ASP A 198 -12.39 2.34 -6.62
C ASP A 198 -11.80 3.52 -5.85
N LEU A 199 -11.76 3.43 -4.51
CA LEU A 199 -11.14 4.46 -3.67
C LEU A 199 -9.62 4.53 -3.86
N CYS A 200 -8.94 3.44 -4.22
CA CYS A 200 -7.50 3.44 -4.55
C CYS A 200 -7.20 4.24 -5.82
N VAL A 201 -8.08 4.18 -6.82
CA VAL A 201 -7.94 4.90 -8.09
C VAL A 201 -8.60 6.29 -8.08
N TRP A 202 -9.11 6.71 -6.92
CA TRP A 202 -9.78 8.00 -6.75
C TRP A 202 -8.92 9.18 -7.18
N ARG A 203 -7.64 9.18 -6.82
CA ARG A 203 -6.70 10.25 -7.18
C ARG A 203 -6.67 10.48 -8.68
N THR A 204 -6.65 9.41 -9.47
CA THR A 204 -6.61 9.44 -10.93
C THR A 204 -7.94 9.95 -11.51
N LYS A 205 -9.06 9.73 -10.81
CA LYS A 205 -10.42 10.06 -11.24
C LYS A 205 -10.96 11.37 -10.67
N SER A 206 -10.26 12.01 -9.73
CA SER A 206 -10.72 13.20 -9.02
C SER A 206 -10.04 14.47 -9.53
N PRO A 207 -10.79 15.55 -9.85
CA PRO A 207 -10.22 16.84 -10.23
C PRO A 207 -9.26 17.43 -9.18
N ALA A 208 -9.48 17.11 -7.91
CA ALA A 208 -8.67 17.60 -6.79
C ALA A 208 -7.35 16.84 -6.58
N LYS A 209 -7.13 15.71 -7.27
CA LYS A 209 -5.92 14.86 -7.20
C LYS A 209 -5.41 14.58 -5.76
N MET A 210 -6.33 14.40 -4.81
CA MET A 210 -6.00 14.13 -3.39
C MET A 210 -5.39 12.73 -3.18
N ASN A 211 -4.53 12.59 -2.17
CA ASN A 211 -3.85 11.32 -1.83
C ASN A 211 -4.51 10.60 -0.65
N THR A 212 -5.00 11.35 0.35
CA THR A 212 -5.67 10.82 1.53
C THR A 212 -6.96 11.59 1.81
N PHE A 213 -7.87 10.95 2.55
CA PHE A 213 -9.19 11.46 2.86
C PHE A 213 -9.31 11.86 4.32
N TRP A 214 -10.03 12.95 4.59
CA TRP A 214 -10.29 13.44 5.94
C TRP A 214 -11.75 13.20 6.36
N LEU A 215 -11.93 12.55 7.51
CA LEU A 215 -13.20 12.49 8.24
C LEU A 215 -13.07 13.32 9.52
N ASP A 216 -13.77 14.45 9.56
CA ASP A 216 -13.82 15.29 10.77
C ASP A 216 -14.61 14.59 11.88
N ARG A 217 -14.22 14.85 13.14
CA ARG A 217 -14.93 14.31 14.31
C ARG A 217 -16.41 14.70 14.36
N SER A 218 -16.78 15.86 13.81
CA SER A 218 -18.17 16.33 13.83
C SER A 218 -18.98 15.94 12.59
N ALA A 219 -18.35 15.39 11.55
CA ALA A 219 -19.04 14.99 10.32
C ALA A 219 -19.67 13.61 10.51
N GLU A 220 -20.88 13.35 10.01
CA GLU A 220 -21.41 11.99 10.01
C GLU A 220 -20.71 11.13 8.93
N PRO A 221 -20.50 9.83 9.17
CA PRO A 221 -19.89 8.94 8.19
C PRO A 221 -20.87 8.74 7.03
N ARG A 222 -20.38 8.94 5.81
CA ARG A 222 -21.16 8.84 4.57
C ARG A 222 -20.92 7.52 3.86
N THR A 223 -19.82 6.85 4.19
CA THR A 223 -19.38 5.60 3.56
C THR A 223 -19.13 4.50 4.58
N ALA A 224 -19.15 3.24 4.12
CA ALA A 224 -18.75 2.09 4.94
C ALA A 224 -17.33 2.27 5.50
N THR A 225 -16.42 2.86 4.70
CA THR A 225 -15.04 3.16 5.10
C THR A 225 -14.96 4.16 6.25
N GLU A 226 -15.69 5.27 6.16
CA GLU A 226 -15.74 6.28 7.23
C GLU A 226 -16.35 5.71 8.52
N LEU A 227 -17.39 4.89 8.39
CA LEU A 227 -18.00 4.20 9.52
C LEU A 227 -17.04 3.17 10.14
N ALA A 228 -16.29 2.42 9.32
CA ALA A 228 -15.28 1.47 9.78
C ALA A 228 -14.19 2.15 10.61
N GLY A 229 -13.66 3.30 10.16
CA GLY A 229 -12.68 4.07 10.94
C GLY A 229 -13.17 4.39 12.36
N ARG A 230 -14.44 4.78 12.51
CA ARG A 230 -15.07 5.01 13.83
C ARG A 230 -15.29 3.71 14.61
N ALA A 231 -15.70 2.64 13.94
CA ALA A 231 -15.94 1.34 14.56
C ALA A 231 -14.66 0.77 15.20
N LEU A 232 -13.52 0.91 14.53
CA LEU A 232 -12.24 0.40 15.00
C LEU A 232 -11.78 1.08 16.30
N LEU A 233 -12.01 2.38 16.49
CA LEU A 233 -11.71 3.06 17.77
C LEU A 233 -12.46 2.46 18.96
N ARG A 234 -13.66 1.89 18.75
CA ARG A 234 -14.42 1.24 19.83
C ARG A 234 -13.73 -0.02 20.35
N LEU A 235 -12.98 -0.73 19.51
CA LEU A 235 -12.18 -1.89 19.93
C LEU A 235 -11.07 -1.48 20.91
N LEU A 236 -10.61 -0.22 20.83
CA LEU A 236 -9.69 0.37 21.80
C LEU A 236 -10.36 0.91 23.07
N GLY A 237 -11.70 0.85 23.15
CA GLY A 237 -12.46 1.53 24.19
C GLY A 237 -12.41 3.05 24.09
N GLN A 238 -12.11 3.59 22.90
CA GLN A 238 -11.95 5.03 22.67
C GLN A 238 -13.10 5.59 21.85
N ASP A 239 -13.46 6.85 22.14
CA ASP A 239 -14.46 7.58 21.38
C ASP A 239 -13.77 8.43 20.30
N HIS A 240 -14.26 8.35 19.06
CA HIS A 240 -13.83 9.22 17.96
C HIS A 240 -13.87 10.72 18.29
N LYS A 241 -14.72 11.15 19.24
CA LYS A 241 -14.77 12.55 19.70
C LYS A 241 -13.51 13.01 20.45
N GLN A 242 -12.69 12.08 20.95
CA GLN A 242 -11.38 12.36 21.55
C GLN A 242 -10.34 12.78 20.51
N TYR A 243 -10.61 12.51 19.23
CA TYR A 243 -9.75 12.85 18.12
C TYR A 243 -10.22 14.10 17.39
N ARG A 244 -9.31 14.83 16.76
CA ARG A 244 -9.62 15.92 15.82
C ARG A 244 -10.31 15.37 14.57
N GLY A 245 -9.84 14.23 14.09
CA GLY A 245 -10.44 13.50 12.98
C GLY A 245 -9.64 12.26 12.60
N ILE A 246 -10.13 11.59 11.57
CA ILE A 246 -9.57 10.35 11.04
C ILE A 246 -9.12 10.64 9.61
N GLU A 247 -7.83 10.47 9.35
CA GLU A 247 -7.29 10.42 8.00
C GLU A 247 -7.31 8.96 7.54
N TRP A 248 -7.73 8.71 6.30
CA TRP A 248 -7.72 7.35 5.75
C TRP A 248 -7.35 7.34 4.27
N TRP A 249 -6.77 6.23 3.83
CA TRP A 249 -6.46 5.97 2.43
C TRP A 249 -6.32 4.49 2.18
N CYS A 250 -6.46 4.09 0.92
CA CYS A 250 -6.45 2.70 0.51
C CYS A 250 -5.22 2.40 -0.36
N ARG A 251 -4.80 1.14 -0.39
CA ARG A 251 -3.85 0.64 -1.37
C ARG A 251 -4.29 -0.71 -1.93
N ASN A 252 -4.21 -0.81 -3.25
CA ASN A 252 -4.26 -2.04 -4.02
C ASN A 252 -2.89 -2.16 -4.72
N GLN A 253 -2.10 -3.16 -4.37
CA GLN A 253 -0.80 -3.43 -4.98
C GLN A 253 -0.59 -4.94 -5.14
N ALA A 254 0.28 -5.35 -6.06
CA ALA A 254 0.66 -6.74 -6.21
C ALA A 254 1.16 -7.31 -4.87
N ALA A 255 0.73 -8.52 -4.51
CA ALA A 255 1.01 -9.08 -3.18
C ALA A 255 2.49 -9.24 -2.86
N GLN A 256 3.30 -9.54 -3.87
CA GLN A 256 4.75 -9.68 -3.75
C GLN A 256 5.47 -8.34 -3.49
N MET A 257 4.77 -7.21 -3.62
CA MET A 257 5.32 -5.90 -3.34
C MET A 257 5.13 -5.53 -1.88
N GLY A 258 6.20 -5.08 -1.24
CA GLY A 258 6.09 -4.48 0.08
C GLY A 258 5.76 -2.98 0.01
N ALA A 259 5.99 -2.28 1.10
CA ALA A 259 5.86 -0.84 1.21
C ALA A 259 7.07 -0.34 1.99
N HIS A 260 7.73 0.67 1.42
CA HIS A 260 8.90 1.31 2.04
C HIS A 260 8.68 1.64 3.52
N PHE A 261 9.74 1.48 4.32
CA PHE A 261 9.68 1.80 5.74
C PHE A 261 9.72 3.31 5.97
N HIS A 262 8.72 3.86 6.63
CA HIS A 262 8.57 5.30 6.82
C HIS A 262 7.89 5.64 8.15
N TYR A 263 7.81 6.94 8.41
CA TYR A 263 6.91 7.52 9.40
C TYR A 263 5.72 8.14 8.66
N ASP A 264 4.52 7.97 9.19
CA ASP A 264 3.39 8.79 8.78
C ASP A 264 3.68 10.22 9.20
N THR A 265 3.80 11.12 8.22
CA THR A 265 4.18 12.52 8.46
C THR A 265 3.29 13.43 7.65
N ALA A 266 2.71 14.43 8.32
CA ALA A 266 2.08 15.56 7.68
C ALA A 266 2.91 16.82 7.91
N ILE A 267 2.90 17.72 6.93
CA ILE A 267 3.48 19.05 7.08
C ILE A 267 2.43 19.94 7.76
N SER A 268 2.82 20.71 8.79
CA SER A 268 1.92 21.71 9.36
C SER A 268 1.62 22.78 8.30
N GLY A 269 0.36 22.85 7.88
CA GLY A 269 -0.15 23.94 7.05
C GLY A 269 -0.60 25.06 7.95
N CYS A 270 0.32 25.87 8.46
CA CYS A 270 -0.06 27.17 8.99
C CYS A 270 -0.06 28.15 7.82
N GLU A 271 -1.23 28.41 7.23
CA GLU A 271 -1.41 29.65 6.47
C GLU A 271 -1.06 30.81 7.41
N GLY A 272 0.09 31.46 7.16
CA GLY A 272 0.45 32.72 7.80
C GLY A 272 1.32 32.68 9.07
N ALA A 273 1.82 31.53 9.55
CA ALA A 273 2.74 31.51 10.69
C ALA A 273 4.19 31.25 10.25
N ALA A 274 5.10 32.17 10.61
CA ALA A 274 6.54 32.09 10.37
C ALA A 274 7.24 31.06 11.28
N VAL A 275 6.67 29.86 11.42
CA VAL A 275 7.25 28.75 12.17
C VAL A 275 7.72 27.71 11.15
N SER A 276 8.94 27.20 11.32
CA SER A 276 9.46 26.12 10.48
C SER A 276 8.46 24.97 10.42
N PRO A 277 8.21 24.35 9.25
CA PRO A 277 7.22 23.28 9.13
C PRO A 277 7.58 22.15 10.09
N GLU A 278 6.80 22.01 11.17
CA GLU A 278 6.92 20.87 12.06
C GLU A 278 6.34 19.65 11.36
N SER A 279 7.10 18.56 11.41
CA SER A 279 6.66 17.25 10.94
C SER A 279 5.70 16.69 11.98
N LEU A 280 4.40 16.84 11.71
CA LEU A 280 3.32 16.35 12.55
C LEU A 280 3.07 14.87 12.26
N ARG A 281 2.58 14.15 13.27
CA ARG A 281 2.31 12.70 13.18
C ARG A 281 0.96 12.38 13.80
N PRO A 282 0.28 11.32 13.32
CA PRO A 282 -0.93 10.86 13.95
C PRO A 282 -0.62 10.31 15.34
N THR A 283 -1.62 10.33 16.22
CA THR A 283 -1.53 9.72 17.55
C THR A 283 -1.46 8.21 17.41
N LEU A 284 -2.31 7.65 16.53
CA LEU A 284 -2.31 6.24 16.18
C LEU A 284 -2.32 6.09 14.66
N SER A 285 -1.53 5.14 14.17
CA SER A 285 -1.57 4.66 12.80
C SER A 285 -2.08 3.23 12.80
N SER A 286 -2.75 2.83 11.73
CA SER A 286 -3.35 1.51 11.66
C SER A 286 -3.54 0.98 10.25
N VAL A 287 -3.60 -0.34 10.12
CA VAL A 287 -3.81 -1.06 8.87
C VAL A 287 -4.92 -2.10 9.09
N LEU A 288 -5.99 -1.99 8.30
CA LEU A 288 -7.02 -3.03 8.17
C LEU A 288 -6.75 -3.83 6.90
N TYR A 289 -6.56 -5.14 7.06
CA TYR A 289 -6.31 -6.06 5.95
C TYR A 289 -7.63 -6.55 5.36
N LEU A 290 -7.79 -6.41 4.05
CA LEU A 290 -9.04 -6.71 3.35
C LEU A 290 -9.02 -8.08 2.65
N GLY A 291 -7.89 -8.78 2.73
CA GLY A 291 -7.70 -10.14 2.23
C GLY A 291 -6.55 -10.85 2.95
N ASP A 292 -6.33 -12.10 2.56
CA ASP A 292 -5.35 -13.01 3.17
C ASP A 292 -4.00 -13.04 2.43
N VAL A 293 -3.85 -12.26 1.36
CA VAL A 293 -2.67 -12.27 0.51
C VAL A 293 -1.86 -10.98 0.68
N GLY A 294 -0.55 -11.14 0.82
CA GLY A 294 0.41 -10.04 0.89
C GLY A 294 1.52 -10.31 1.89
N GLY A 295 2.64 -9.61 1.74
CA GLY A 295 3.66 -9.65 2.76
C GLY A 295 3.22 -8.96 4.06
N PRO A 296 3.82 -9.35 5.20
CA PRO A 296 3.43 -8.82 6.50
C PRO A 296 3.77 -7.34 6.64
N THR A 297 3.02 -6.64 7.49
CA THR A 297 3.43 -5.31 7.96
C THR A 297 4.40 -5.46 9.12
N MET A 298 5.49 -4.71 9.09
CA MET A 298 6.48 -4.63 10.15
C MET A 298 6.45 -3.26 10.83
N ILE A 299 6.33 -3.24 12.15
CA ILE A 299 6.43 -2.05 13.00
C ILE A 299 7.72 -2.15 13.80
N LEU A 300 8.45 -1.06 13.96
CA LEU A 300 9.77 -1.05 14.58
C LEU A 300 9.77 -0.06 15.74
N ASN A 301 10.50 -0.36 16.80
CA ASN A 301 10.59 0.49 17.99
C ASN A 301 11.42 1.78 17.78
N GLN A 302 11.70 2.14 16.53
CA GLN A 302 12.37 3.38 16.15
C GLN A 302 11.37 4.53 16.21
N VAL A 303 11.39 5.29 17.30
CA VAL A 303 10.49 6.42 17.53
C VAL A 303 11.01 7.67 16.82
N ALA A 304 10.16 8.33 16.05
CA ALA A 304 10.50 9.62 15.47
C ALA A 304 10.59 10.72 16.54
N THR A 305 11.67 11.51 16.52
CA THR A 305 11.86 12.69 17.36
C THR A 305 12.11 13.93 16.50
N SER A 306 11.95 15.13 17.08
CA SER A 306 12.23 16.41 16.41
C SER A 306 13.69 16.54 15.92
N GLN A 307 14.62 15.80 16.53
CA GLN A 307 16.04 15.75 16.19
C GLN A 307 16.42 14.61 15.22
N ALA A 308 15.63 13.53 15.16
CA ALA A 308 15.88 12.36 14.31
C ALA A 308 15.47 12.60 12.84
N LYS A 309 16.02 13.66 12.23
CA LYS A 309 15.60 14.08 10.88
C LYS A 309 16.12 13.24 9.73
N LEU A 310 17.01 12.26 9.92
CA LEU A 310 17.58 11.56 8.77
C LEU A 310 17.75 10.04 8.91
N PHE A 311 18.14 9.49 10.07
CA PHE A 311 18.37 8.04 10.20
C PHE A 311 18.04 7.59 11.62
N PRO A 312 17.02 6.75 11.83
CA PRO A 312 16.75 6.19 13.14
C PRO A 312 17.89 5.24 13.57
N PRO A 313 18.24 5.17 14.86
CA PRO A 313 19.18 4.17 15.37
C PRO A 313 18.67 2.77 15.02
N MET A 314 19.56 1.78 14.89
CA MET A 314 19.16 0.39 14.63
C MET A 314 18.00 -0.01 15.55
N PRO A 315 16.89 -0.59 15.03
CA PRO A 315 15.80 -1.00 15.89
C PRO A 315 16.32 -2.03 16.89
N ASP A 316 15.82 -2.03 18.12
CA ASP A 316 16.12 -3.09 19.09
C ASP A 316 15.02 -4.17 19.06
N ARG A 317 13.78 -3.76 18.73
CA ARG A 317 12.60 -4.61 18.68
C ARG A 317 11.75 -4.29 17.46
N GLY A 318 11.25 -5.34 16.82
CA GLY A 318 10.27 -5.24 15.73
C GLY A 318 9.05 -6.11 15.97
N TRP A 319 7.98 -5.74 15.28
CA TRP A 319 6.68 -6.39 15.28
C TRP A 319 6.26 -6.75 13.86
N THR A 320 6.17 -8.04 13.54
CA THR A 320 5.69 -8.51 12.23
C THR A 320 4.25 -9.00 12.35
N VAL A 321 3.39 -8.59 11.41
CA VAL A 321 1.96 -8.92 11.39
C VAL A 321 1.56 -9.40 10.00
N ALA A 322 1.22 -10.68 9.90
CA ALA A 322 0.75 -11.30 8.68
C ALA A 322 -0.60 -10.73 8.22
N THR A 323 -0.78 -10.63 6.90
CA THR A 323 -2.05 -10.26 6.29
C THR A 323 -3.10 -11.34 6.55
N ARG A 324 -4.28 -10.94 7.03
CA ARG A 324 -5.42 -11.82 7.22
C ARG A 324 -6.69 -11.02 7.03
N ARG A 325 -7.69 -11.56 6.33
CA ARG A 325 -8.97 -10.88 6.11
C ARG A 325 -9.56 -10.42 7.45
N ASN A 326 -10.00 -9.17 7.50
CA ASN A 326 -10.67 -8.56 8.65
C ASN A 326 -9.80 -8.56 9.92
N ARG A 327 -8.48 -8.52 9.73
CA ARG A 327 -7.50 -8.26 10.78
C ARG A 327 -7.17 -6.76 10.82
N TRP A 328 -7.20 -6.17 12.01
CA TRP A 328 -6.87 -4.76 12.20
C TRP A 328 -5.69 -4.60 13.14
N LEU A 329 -4.61 -4.01 12.61
CA LEU A 329 -3.37 -3.68 13.30
C LEU A 329 -3.36 -2.20 13.65
N VAL A 330 -3.06 -1.83 14.90
CA VAL A 330 -2.91 -0.44 15.34
C VAL A 330 -1.70 -0.25 16.25
N PHE A 331 -1.04 0.89 16.10
CA PHE A 331 0.22 1.23 16.78
C PHE A 331 0.39 2.75 16.89
N PRO A 332 1.25 3.27 17.79
CA PRO A 332 1.59 4.68 17.87
C PRO A 332 2.11 5.23 16.54
N GLY A 333 1.55 6.35 16.08
CA GLY A 333 1.87 6.91 14.76
C GLY A 333 3.30 7.46 14.61
N ASN A 334 4.07 7.49 15.70
CA ASN A 334 5.47 7.87 15.71
C ASN A 334 6.45 6.69 15.53
N LEU A 335 5.96 5.46 15.35
CA LEU A 335 6.79 4.27 15.09
C LEU A 335 7.09 4.11 13.61
N PHE A 336 8.33 3.71 13.32
CA PHE A 336 8.80 3.41 11.97
C PHE A 336 8.20 2.10 11.50
N HIS A 337 7.66 2.08 10.29
CA HIS A 337 6.93 0.90 9.81
C HIS A 337 6.91 0.79 8.29
N GLY A 338 6.69 -0.43 7.80
CA GLY A 338 6.61 -0.74 6.38
C GLY A 338 5.91 -2.07 6.15
N ALA A 339 5.68 -2.42 4.89
CA ALA A 339 5.27 -3.78 4.53
C ALA A 339 6.44 -4.46 3.83
N VAL A 340 6.64 -5.74 4.08
CA VAL A 340 7.75 -6.45 3.46
C VAL A 340 7.28 -7.16 2.20
N SER A 341 8.13 -7.24 1.18
CA SER A 341 7.92 -8.07 -0.02
C SER A 341 8.24 -9.55 0.24
N PHE A 342 7.59 -10.46 -0.48
CA PHE A 342 8.04 -11.87 -0.54
C PHE A 342 8.52 -12.22 -1.95
N GLY A 343 9.45 -13.18 -2.06
CA GLY A 343 10.24 -13.40 -3.27
C GLY A 343 9.46 -13.97 -4.47
N ALA A 344 9.88 -13.57 -5.68
CA ALA A 344 9.29 -13.97 -6.97
C ALA A 344 9.40 -15.48 -7.31
N ASN A 345 10.26 -16.23 -6.61
CA ASN A 345 10.46 -17.67 -6.82
C ASN A 345 9.33 -18.54 -6.25
N GLU A 346 8.35 -17.95 -5.57
CA GLU A 346 7.23 -18.66 -5.00
C GLU A 346 6.06 -18.63 -5.97
N ALA A 347 5.63 -19.80 -6.45
CA ALA A 347 4.54 -19.98 -7.42
C ALA A 347 3.39 -18.97 -7.16
N GLN A 348 3.18 -18.13 -8.18
CA GLN A 348 2.55 -16.81 -8.15
C GLN A 348 1.22 -16.75 -7.37
N PRO A 349 1.08 -15.87 -6.37
CA PRO A 349 -0.17 -15.17 -6.20
C PRO A 349 -0.05 -13.84 -6.95
N THR A 350 -0.52 -13.82 -8.20
CA THR A 350 -0.88 -12.59 -8.93
C THR A 350 -2.02 -11.81 -8.24
N ALA A 351 -2.42 -12.24 -7.05
CA ALA A 351 -3.49 -11.65 -6.28
C ALA A 351 -3.04 -10.31 -5.66
N PRO A 352 -3.94 -9.33 -5.64
CA PRO A 352 -3.70 -8.04 -5.00
C PRO A 352 -3.68 -8.14 -3.47
N ARG A 353 -2.77 -7.38 -2.85
CA ARG A 353 -2.79 -7.04 -1.42
C ARG A 353 -3.64 -5.80 -1.22
N PHE A 354 -4.85 -6.00 -0.72
CA PHE A 354 -5.77 -4.92 -0.37
C PHE A 354 -5.65 -4.53 1.09
N VAL A 355 -5.33 -3.25 1.33
CA VAL A 355 -5.32 -2.66 2.66
C VAL A 355 -6.00 -1.31 2.65
N ILE A 356 -6.59 -0.97 3.78
CA ILE A 356 -6.98 0.39 4.10
C ILE A 356 -6.29 0.82 5.38
N LEU A 357 -5.79 2.05 5.39
CA LEU A 357 -5.05 2.64 6.49
C LEU A 357 -5.92 3.71 7.14
N PHE A 358 -5.92 3.73 8.47
CA PHE A 358 -6.58 4.76 9.27
C PHE A 358 -5.57 5.36 10.23
N ASN A 359 -5.38 6.66 10.10
CA ASN A 359 -4.59 7.50 11.00
C ASN A 359 -5.53 8.33 11.86
N PHE A 360 -5.36 8.22 13.17
CA PHE A 360 -6.19 8.92 14.16
C PHE A 360 -5.38 10.09 14.72
N TRP A 361 -5.87 11.31 14.47
CA TRP A 361 -5.18 12.53 14.83
C TRP A 361 -5.87 13.20 16.02
N ALA A 362 -5.21 13.27 17.18
CA ALA A 362 -5.81 13.88 18.37
C ALA A 362 -5.89 15.41 18.27
N GLU A 363 -4.82 16.04 17.78
CA GLU A 363 -4.64 17.49 17.90
C GLU A 363 -4.66 18.21 16.55
N HIS A 364 -4.14 17.59 15.49
CA HIS A 364 -3.86 18.25 14.22
C HIS A 364 -4.67 17.68 13.06
N ARG A 365 -4.85 18.48 12.00
CA ARG A 365 -5.37 18.01 10.71
C ARG A 365 -4.26 18.14 9.67
N PRO A 366 -3.93 17.09 8.90
CA PRO A 366 -3.00 17.19 7.79
C PRO A 366 -3.46 18.24 6.77
N ALA A 367 -2.52 19.04 6.26
CA ALA A 367 -2.83 20.15 5.36
C ALA A 367 -3.21 19.69 3.94
N ALA A 368 -3.99 20.54 3.26
CA ALA A 368 -4.21 20.43 1.83
C ALA A 368 -2.89 20.71 1.06
N PRO A 369 -2.72 20.19 -0.18
CA PRO A 369 -3.68 19.37 -0.93
C PRO A 369 -3.63 17.87 -0.56
N SER A 370 -2.67 17.45 0.26
CA SER A 370 -2.39 16.03 0.55
C SER A 370 -3.57 15.29 1.18
N CYS A 371 -4.29 15.96 2.10
CA CYS A 371 -5.44 15.41 2.80
C CYS A 371 -6.62 16.38 2.73
N GLN A 372 -7.75 15.92 2.22
CA GLN A 372 -8.95 16.74 2.05
C GLN A 372 -10.20 15.96 2.43
N ALA A 373 -11.26 16.66 2.81
CA ALA A 373 -12.56 16.02 2.95
C ALA A 373 -13.00 15.60 1.53
N PRO A 374 -13.29 14.30 1.27
CA PRO A 374 -13.73 13.90 -0.04
C PRO A 374 -15.03 14.60 -0.40
N ASN A 375 -15.06 15.22 -1.58
CA ASN A 375 -16.32 15.58 -2.23
C ASN A 375 -16.75 14.41 -3.11
N PHE A 376 -17.68 13.60 -2.61
CA PHE A 376 -18.24 12.47 -3.34
C PHE A 376 -19.24 12.88 -4.43
N GLN A 377 -19.62 14.16 -4.53
CA GLN A 377 -20.51 14.68 -5.58
C GLN A 377 -19.76 14.91 -6.91
N ASP A 378 -18.50 15.35 -6.83
CA ASP A 378 -17.67 15.71 -8.00
C ASP A 378 -16.82 14.55 -8.51
N TYR A 379 -16.90 13.37 -7.90
CA TYR A 379 -16.18 12.23 -8.45
C TYR A 379 -16.80 11.87 -9.80
N MET A 380 -15.95 11.53 -10.76
CA MET A 380 -16.43 11.12 -12.07
C MET A 380 -16.67 9.61 -11.99
N PRO A 381 -17.92 9.16 -11.80
CA PRO A 381 -18.20 7.74 -11.86
C PRO A 381 -17.79 7.26 -13.24
N VAL A 382 -16.97 6.22 -13.30
CA VAL A 382 -16.68 5.69 -14.62
C VAL A 382 -17.89 4.94 -15.13
N CYS A 383 -18.82 4.49 -14.28
CA CYS A 383 -20.14 4.11 -14.76
C CYS A 383 -21.25 4.10 -13.72
N SER A 384 -22.54 4.01 -14.08
CA SER A 384 -23.64 3.84 -13.11
C SER A 384 -23.56 2.54 -12.31
N VAL A 385 -22.68 1.59 -12.69
CA VAL A 385 -22.27 0.42 -11.88
C VAL A 385 -20.94 0.60 -11.12
N SER A 386 -20.18 1.67 -11.41
CA SER A 386 -19.10 2.23 -10.58
C SER A 386 -19.43 3.70 -10.25
N PRO A 387 -20.56 3.96 -9.57
CA PRO A 387 -20.95 5.31 -9.27
C PRO A 387 -20.11 5.83 -8.11
N THR A 388 -19.71 7.08 -8.18
CA THR A 388 -19.71 8.05 -7.07
C THR A 388 -20.57 7.66 -5.88
N ALA A 389 -21.75 7.11 -6.17
CA ALA A 389 -22.78 6.73 -5.23
C ALA A 389 -22.74 5.30 -4.66
N ARG A 390 -21.85 4.37 -5.09
CA ARG A 390 -21.86 3.00 -4.49
C ARG A 390 -21.27 2.97 -3.09
N HIS A 391 -20.40 3.93 -2.80
CA HIS A 391 -19.76 4.08 -1.50
C HIS A 391 -20.55 4.97 -0.55
N LEU A 392 -21.38 5.87 -1.10
CA LEU A 392 -22.32 6.65 -0.32
C LEU A 392 -23.47 5.76 0.10
N LEU A 393 -23.61 5.60 1.41
CA LEU A 393 -24.69 4.82 1.99
C LEU A 393 -25.82 5.77 2.38
N PRO A 394 -27.09 5.41 2.13
CA PRO A 394 -28.21 6.20 2.63
C PRO A 394 -28.23 6.19 4.16
N ASP A 395 -28.77 7.24 4.78
CA ASP A 395 -28.70 7.44 6.24
C ASP A 395 -29.24 6.23 7.03
N ASN A 396 -30.35 5.64 6.57
CA ASN A 396 -30.93 4.45 7.19
C ASN A 396 -29.97 3.25 7.19
N ARG A 397 -29.15 3.11 6.15
CA ARG A 397 -28.15 2.04 6.03
C ARG A 397 -26.94 2.31 6.91
N ILE A 398 -26.51 3.57 7.03
CA ILE A 398 -25.47 3.95 8.00
C ILE A 398 -25.94 3.64 9.43
N GLU A 399 -27.17 4.02 9.79
CA GLU A 399 -27.74 3.74 11.12
C GLU A 399 -27.82 2.24 11.42
N GLU A 400 -28.24 1.43 10.44
CA GLU A 400 -28.30 -0.02 10.57
C GLU A 400 -26.91 -0.61 10.86
N LEU A 401 -25.90 -0.25 10.06
CA LEU A 401 -24.53 -0.70 10.26
C LEU A 401 -23.94 -0.19 11.58
N GLN A 402 -24.29 1.03 12.01
CA GLN A 402 -23.90 1.55 13.31
C GLN A 402 -24.46 0.71 14.46
N ARG A 403 -25.74 0.29 14.38
CA ARG A 403 -26.34 -0.63 15.35
C ARG A 403 -25.65 -1.99 15.33
N LEU A 404 -25.33 -2.51 14.14
CA LEU A 404 -24.60 -3.77 13.99
C LEU A 404 -23.22 -3.72 14.68
N VAL A 405 -22.48 -2.64 14.48
CA VAL A 405 -21.20 -2.40 15.16
C VAL A 405 -21.35 -2.35 16.68
N GLN A 406 -22.44 -1.77 17.20
CA GLN A 406 -22.68 -1.70 18.65
C GLN A 406 -22.94 -3.07 19.29
N VAL A 407 -23.55 -4.01 18.56
CA VAL A 407 -23.89 -5.34 19.08
C VAL A 407 -22.85 -6.40 18.77
N GLN A 408 -21.81 -6.08 17.98
CA GLN A 408 -20.75 -7.01 17.63
C GLN A 408 -19.95 -7.44 18.87
N ARG A 409 -19.84 -8.76 19.05
CA ARG A 409 -19.02 -9.37 20.11
C ARG A 409 -17.94 -10.32 19.59
N ASN A 410 -17.82 -10.45 18.26
CA ASN A 410 -16.99 -11.47 17.62
C ASN A 410 -15.55 -10.99 17.34
N ALA A 411 -15.25 -9.71 17.58
CA ALA A 411 -13.89 -9.22 17.43
C ALA A 411 -13.01 -9.79 18.54
N THR A 412 -11.94 -10.48 18.15
CA THR A 412 -11.02 -11.14 19.08
C THR A 412 -9.72 -10.36 19.11
N GLU A 413 -9.43 -9.72 20.24
CA GLU A 413 -8.10 -9.15 20.46
C GLU A 413 -7.08 -10.29 20.56
N LEU A 414 -6.02 -10.21 19.78
CA LEU A 414 -4.94 -11.18 19.82
C LEU A 414 -3.87 -10.73 20.80
N HIS A 415 -3.45 -11.63 21.68
CA HIS A 415 -2.35 -11.34 22.59
C HIS A 415 -1.04 -11.24 21.80
N PRO A 416 -0.02 -10.47 22.25
CA PRO A 416 1.30 -10.44 21.65
C PRO A 416 1.88 -11.82 21.30
N SER A 417 1.67 -12.84 22.13
CA SER A 417 2.11 -14.22 21.83
C SER A 417 1.37 -14.91 20.68
N GLU A 418 0.37 -14.28 20.08
CA GLU A 418 -0.51 -14.88 19.06
C GLU A 418 -0.57 -14.04 17.77
N LEU A 419 0.18 -12.92 17.68
CA LEU A 419 0.04 -11.96 16.58
C LEU A 419 0.46 -12.52 15.20
N CYS A 420 1.23 -13.61 15.15
CA CYS A 420 1.53 -14.37 13.94
C CYS A 420 1.68 -15.86 14.28
N SER A 421 0.69 -16.69 13.91
CA SER A 421 0.90 -18.13 13.99
C SER A 421 1.74 -18.60 12.80
N ALA A 422 2.44 -19.72 12.93
CA ALA A 422 3.28 -20.26 11.85
C ALA A 422 2.51 -20.51 10.54
N LYS A 423 1.22 -20.85 10.65
CA LYS A 423 0.33 -21.01 9.50
C LYS A 423 0.02 -19.69 8.77
N ASP A 424 0.11 -18.55 9.44
CA ASP A 424 -0.13 -17.23 8.83
C ASP A 424 1.13 -16.72 8.08
N MET A 425 2.29 -17.34 8.30
CA MET A 425 3.58 -17.01 7.66
C MET A 425 4.17 -18.26 6.95
N PRO A 426 3.51 -18.80 5.90
CA PRO A 426 3.93 -20.03 5.24
C PRO A 426 5.21 -19.89 4.40
N ARG A 427 5.70 -18.66 4.20
CA ARG A 427 6.69 -18.30 3.19
C ARG A 427 7.80 -17.46 3.82
N SER A 428 9.01 -17.58 3.28
CA SER A 428 10.12 -16.75 3.71
C SER A 428 9.97 -15.35 3.12
N VAL A 429 10.22 -14.36 3.94
CA VAL A 429 10.16 -12.96 3.52
C VAL A 429 11.57 -12.40 3.60
N ILE A 430 12.02 -11.76 2.52
CA ILE A 430 13.36 -11.20 2.40
C ILE A 430 13.25 -9.69 2.62
N VAL A 431 14.05 -9.18 3.56
CA VAL A 431 14.31 -7.75 3.72
C VAL A 431 15.71 -7.47 3.13
N GLU A 432 15.78 -6.67 2.07
CA GLU A 432 17.05 -6.28 1.41
C GLU A 432 17.75 -5.11 2.15
N ASP A 433 19.04 -4.88 1.83
CA ASP A 433 19.94 -3.84 2.37
C ASP A 433 20.35 -3.93 3.86
N PHE A 434 20.04 -5.04 4.54
CA PHE A 434 20.98 -5.57 5.53
C PHE A 434 22.18 -6.18 4.78
N PRO A 435 23.40 -6.17 5.35
CA PRO A 435 24.57 -6.81 4.72
C PRO A 435 24.39 -8.32 4.44
N PHE A 436 23.30 -8.91 4.91
CA PHE A 436 22.74 -10.20 4.53
C PHE A 436 21.21 -10.06 4.50
N GLY A 437 20.51 -10.73 3.57
CA GLY A 437 19.04 -10.77 3.62
C GLY A 437 18.59 -11.39 4.95
N LEU A 438 17.68 -10.75 5.68
CA LEU A 438 17.05 -11.33 6.86
C LEU A 438 16.01 -12.36 6.40
N PRO A 439 16.23 -13.68 6.55
CA PRO A 439 15.18 -14.64 6.27
C PRO A 439 14.18 -14.59 7.43
N LEU A 440 13.04 -13.93 7.24
CA LEU A 440 11.93 -14.08 8.17
C LEU A 440 11.35 -15.49 8.02
N PRO A 441 10.96 -16.13 9.14
CA PRO A 441 10.87 -17.58 9.18
C PRO A 441 9.71 -18.12 8.35
N VAL A 442 10.01 -19.25 7.71
CA VAL A 442 9.07 -20.18 7.09
C VAL A 442 8.31 -20.93 8.19
N SER A 443 7.09 -21.40 7.92
CA SER A 443 6.32 -22.28 8.80
C SER A 443 7.14 -23.45 9.37
N GLU A 444 8.04 -24.01 8.56
CA GLU A 444 8.97 -25.10 8.93
C GLU A 444 9.98 -24.68 10.01
N VAL A 445 10.47 -23.44 9.98
CA VAL A 445 11.40 -22.90 10.98
C VAL A 445 10.68 -22.65 12.31
N LEU A 446 9.45 -22.14 12.25
CA LEU A 446 8.61 -21.94 13.44
C LEU A 446 8.21 -23.29 14.06
N ALA A 447 7.92 -24.30 13.23
CA ALA A 447 7.65 -25.66 13.68
C ALA A 447 8.89 -26.34 14.30
N ALA A 448 10.06 -26.22 13.65
CA ALA A 448 11.31 -26.84 14.11
C ALA A 448 11.85 -26.25 15.43
N THR A 449 11.54 -24.99 15.72
CA THR A 449 11.95 -24.32 16.97
C THR A 449 11.04 -24.64 18.17
N GLY A 450 9.96 -25.39 17.96
CA GLY A 450 8.96 -25.71 18.99
C GLY A 450 8.11 -24.52 19.41
N ILE A 451 8.14 -23.42 18.64
CA ILE A 451 7.40 -22.19 18.94
C ILE A 451 6.03 -22.28 18.26
N CYS A 452 5.07 -22.87 18.97
CA CYS A 452 3.68 -22.95 18.54
C CYS A 452 2.94 -21.62 18.81
N GLY A 453 2.96 -20.72 17.82
CA GLY A 453 2.33 -19.40 17.94
C GLY A 453 3.21 -18.43 18.72
N GLY A 454 3.37 -17.22 18.20
CA GLY A 454 4.29 -16.29 18.82
C GLY A 454 4.35 -14.97 18.11
N PHE A 455 4.62 -13.93 18.89
CA PHE A 455 5.16 -12.72 18.34
C PHE A 455 6.44 -13.05 17.56
N LEU A 456 6.52 -12.68 16.29
CA LEU A 456 7.82 -12.50 15.64
C LEU A 456 8.44 -11.22 16.21
N SER A 457 8.81 -11.26 17.49
CA SER A 457 9.62 -10.21 18.09
C SER A 457 11.02 -10.39 17.56
N LEU A 458 11.41 -9.47 16.69
CA LEU A 458 12.74 -9.49 16.12
C LEU A 458 13.66 -8.74 17.08
N ASN A 459 14.61 -9.45 17.71
CA ASN A 459 15.71 -8.81 18.43
C ASN A 459 16.85 -8.57 17.45
N PHE A 460 16.88 -7.35 16.92
CA PHE A 460 17.88 -6.93 15.96
C PHE A 460 19.27 -6.74 16.60
N HIS A 461 19.34 -6.47 17.91
CA HIS A 461 20.62 -6.38 18.63
C HIS A 461 21.35 -7.73 18.66
N SER A 462 20.64 -8.82 18.96
CA SER A 462 21.23 -10.17 18.92
C SER A 462 21.66 -10.55 17.50
N ALA A 463 20.87 -10.15 16.49
CA ALA A 463 21.22 -10.36 15.09
C ALA A 463 22.51 -9.60 14.68
N ALA A 464 22.68 -8.36 15.15
CA ALA A 464 23.87 -7.55 14.94
C ALA A 464 25.10 -8.13 15.66
N ALA A 465 24.94 -8.61 16.89
CA ALA A 465 26.02 -9.20 17.69
C ALA A 465 26.58 -10.47 17.03
N SER A 466 25.72 -11.39 16.57
CA SER A 466 26.17 -12.61 15.86
C SER A 466 26.91 -12.30 14.54
N PHE A 467 26.60 -11.17 13.89
CA PHE A 467 27.34 -10.72 12.71
C PHE A 467 28.76 -10.24 13.05
N LEU A 468 28.91 -9.45 14.12
CA LEU A 468 30.22 -8.96 14.57
C LEU A 468 31.15 -10.07 15.04
N GLU A 469 30.58 -11.17 15.55
CA GLU A 469 31.31 -12.37 15.96
C GLU A 469 31.79 -13.23 14.78
N GLY A 470 31.48 -12.85 13.53
CA GLY A 470 32.03 -13.50 12.33
C GLY A 470 31.48 -14.92 12.07
N THR A 471 30.39 -15.32 12.74
CA THR A 471 29.71 -16.58 12.46
C THR A 471 28.92 -16.43 11.16
N GLY A 472 29.59 -16.55 10.01
CA GLY A 472 29.07 -16.37 8.66
C GLY A 472 28.00 -17.39 8.23
N GLN A 473 26.89 -17.46 8.95
CA GLN A 473 25.68 -18.16 8.54
C GLN A 473 24.46 -17.27 8.80
N ARG A 474 23.43 -17.48 7.97
CA ARG A 474 22.07 -16.91 8.09
C ARG A 474 21.79 -16.49 9.54
N VAL A 475 21.69 -15.19 9.77
CA VAL A 475 21.38 -14.68 11.10
C VAL A 475 19.93 -15.06 11.39
N TRP A 476 19.76 -16.11 12.17
CA TRP A 476 18.47 -16.53 12.68
C TRP A 476 18.02 -15.49 13.66
N ILE A 477 16.96 -14.75 13.30
CA ILE A 477 16.38 -13.78 14.22
C ILE A 477 15.90 -14.56 15.44
N SER A 478 16.51 -14.27 16.59
CA SER A 478 16.11 -14.87 17.86
C SER A 478 14.67 -14.50 18.15
N LEU A 479 13.77 -15.43 17.89
CA LEU A 479 12.38 -15.38 18.36
C LEU A 479 12.44 -15.29 19.88
N LEU A 480 11.96 -14.18 20.45
CA LEU A 480 11.82 -14.08 21.91
C LEU A 480 10.87 -15.20 22.35
N ARG A 481 11.41 -16.28 22.91
CA ARG A 481 10.61 -17.32 23.57
C ARG A 481 9.73 -16.62 24.63
N PRO A 482 8.45 -17.00 24.78
CA PRO A 482 7.79 -16.77 26.06
C PRO A 482 8.68 -17.43 27.13
N LEU A 483 9.04 -16.68 28.17
CA LEU A 483 9.76 -17.21 29.32
C LEU A 483 8.94 -18.38 29.87
N ALA A 484 9.37 -19.61 29.59
CA ALA A 484 8.77 -20.79 30.20
C ALA A 484 8.89 -20.67 31.72
N PRO A 485 7.88 -21.07 32.51
CA PRO A 485 8.12 -21.36 33.91
C PRO A 485 9.03 -22.59 33.97
N LYS A 486 10.18 -22.40 34.62
CA LYS A 486 11.10 -23.47 35.04
C LYS A 486 10.31 -24.55 35.78
N LEU A 487 10.43 -25.80 35.35
CA LEU A 487 10.41 -26.94 36.26
C LEU A 487 11.55 -27.88 35.86
N PHE A 488 12.72 -27.63 36.47
CA PHE A 488 13.70 -28.69 36.72
C PHE A 488 13.61 -29.01 38.22
N CYS A 489 13.26 -30.26 38.50
CA CYS A 489 13.68 -31.10 39.63
C CYS A 489 13.05 -32.47 39.39
N SER A 490 13.67 -33.63 39.57
CA SER A 490 15.06 -34.11 39.67
C SER A 490 14.90 -35.62 39.89
N SER A 491 15.90 -36.38 39.44
CA SER A 491 16.30 -37.72 39.90
C SER A 491 15.36 -38.94 39.73
N SER A 492 15.86 -39.84 38.86
CA SER A 492 16.12 -41.28 39.10
C SER A 492 14.97 -42.28 39.28
N SER A 493 14.80 -43.15 38.28
CA SER A 493 14.95 -44.63 38.35
C SER A 493 14.64 -45.20 36.94
N LEU A 494 15.56 -45.94 36.30
CA LEU A 494 15.53 -47.42 36.17
C LEU A 494 14.10 -47.93 35.82
N THR A 495 13.81 -48.62 34.72
CA THR A 495 14.52 -49.72 34.05
C THR A 495 13.78 -50.05 32.74
N THR A 496 14.52 -50.65 31.80
CA THR A 496 14.08 -51.60 30.75
C THR A 496 12.68 -52.22 30.91
N THR A 497 11.85 -52.13 29.86
CA THR A 497 11.64 -53.17 28.83
C THR A 497 10.82 -52.60 27.68
#